data_AF-A0A3Q3S856-F1
#
_entry.id   AF-A0A3Q3S856-F1
#
_cell.length_a   1.000
_cell.length_b   1.000
_cell.length_c   1.000
_cell.angle_alpha   90.00
_cell.angle_beta   90.00
_cell.angle_gamma   90.00
#
_symmetry.space_group_name_H-M   'P 1'
#
loop_
_entity.id
_entity.type
_entity.pdbx_description
1 polymer ?
#
loop_
_entity_poly.entity_id
_entity_poly.type
_entity_poly.pdbx_seq_one_letter_code
_entity_poly.pdbx_strand_id
1 'polypeptide(L)'
;MKTDVEELMPRLLPVEFGVSNVPEAVDLNGPPRNPQEYLRQVQLEASLCPEVVVAQIDPRKLKRKQTVNASVEGCHAAPMGFSPSLSWQQQQVSSFSYVRQSIAKNRNHWSCQTLDKNVLMPKLTDEEGWKRFCLGEKVYLENIFDIFIKACVCVKVGFPPFLSIVSRLNQSTVLMVLETLIGWFEEREFVPQMGRWLYALLACLEKPLLPEAHSSIRQLARRCAQLRSTLETQDDEKLPALNLLICLVARYQ
;
A
#
# COMPACT_ATOMS: atom_id res chain seq x y z
N MET A 1 30.68 24.55 5.77
CA MET A 1 29.66 23.55 5.36
C MET A 1 30.32 22.63 4.36
N LYS A 2 30.75 21.44 4.79
CA LYS A 2 31.20 20.39 3.87
C LYS A 2 29.94 19.88 3.18
N THR A 3 29.88 19.99 1.86
CA THR A 3 28.87 19.33 1.05
C THR A 3 29.11 17.83 1.19
N ASP A 4 28.26 17.16 1.99
CA ASP A 4 28.16 15.71 2.06
C ASP A 4 27.60 15.19 0.73
N VAL A 5 28.40 15.30 -0.33
CA VAL A 5 28.15 14.57 -1.57
C VAL A 5 28.69 13.17 -1.30
N GLU A 6 27.80 12.21 -1.11
CA GLU A 6 28.16 10.79 -1.11
C GLU A 6 28.94 10.51 -2.40
N GLU A 7 30.26 10.37 -2.27
CA GLU A 7 31.15 10.11 -3.40
C GLU A 7 30.89 8.68 -3.88
N LEU A 8 30.41 8.52 -5.11
CA LEU A 8 30.04 7.20 -5.68
C LEU A 8 31.24 6.24 -5.78
N MET A 9 32.46 6.78 -5.81
CA MET A 9 33.70 6.04 -5.79
C MET A 9 34.71 6.73 -4.85
N PRO A 10 34.56 6.55 -3.52
CA PRO A 10 35.41 7.25 -2.57
C PRO A 10 36.85 6.75 -2.64
N ARG A 11 37.80 7.66 -2.53
CA ARG A 11 39.23 7.31 -2.50
C ARG A 11 39.59 6.71 -1.15
N LEU A 12 39.83 5.40 -1.12
CA LEU A 12 40.14 4.66 0.11
C LEU A 12 41.65 4.57 0.42
N LEU A 13 42.49 4.80 -0.59
CA LEU A 13 43.94 4.75 -0.44
C LEU A 13 44.52 6.16 -0.45
N PRO A 14 45.43 6.48 0.49
CA PRO A 14 46.07 7.78 0.53
C PRO A 14 47.04 7.91 -0.65
N VAL A 15 46.73 8.84 -1.55
CA VAL A 15 47.64 9.28 -2.61
C VAL A 15 47.74 10.79 -2.47
N GLU A 16 48.95 11.30 -2.22
CA GLU A 16 49.18 12.73 -2.04
C GLU A 16 49.00 13.47 -3.38
N PHE A 17 47.96 14.30 -3.47
CA PHE A 17 47.71 15.17 -4.62
C PHE A 17 48.43 16.51 -4.42
N GLY A 18 49.69 16.56 -4.88
CA GLY A 18 50.40 17.76 -5.31
C GLY A 18 50.85 18.76 -4.25
N VAL A 19 52.17 18.77 -3.96
CA VAL A 19 53.00 20.01 -3.94
C VAL A 19 54.41 19.60 -4.36
N SER A 20 54.86 20.14 -5.49
CA SER A 20 56.24 20.56 -5.79
C SER A 20 57.39 19.93 -4.99
N ASN A 21 57.54 18.62 -5.03
CA ASN A 21 58.84 17.98 -4.94
C ASN A 21 58.85 16.97 -6.08
N VAL A 22 59.74 17.20 -7.03
CA VAL A 22 60.14 16.21 -8.01
C VAL A 22 61.30 15.45 -7.33
N PRO A 23 61.10 14.31 -6.64
CA PRO A 23 62.18 13.36 -6.57
C PRO A 23 62.28 12.75 -7.96
N GLU A 24 63.36 13.12 -8.64
CA GLU A 24 64.10 12.28 -9.59
C GLU A 24 63.28 11.27 -10.38
N ALA A 25 63.04 11.57 -11.66
CA ALA A 25 62.90 10.61 -12.75
C ALA A 25 62.48 9.18 -12.32
N VAL A 26 61.28 9.05 -11.76
CA VAL A 26 60.71 7.72 -11.49
C VAL A 26 60.45 7.10 -12.85
N ASP A 27 61.20 6.05 -13.17
CA ASP A 27 61.02 5.27 -14.39
C ASP A 27 59.66 4.55 -14.32
N LEU A 28 58.64 5.19 -14.88
CA LEU A 28 57.26 4.68 -14.93
C LEU A 28 57.11 3.46 -15.87
N ASN A 29 58.18 3.07 -16.59
CA ASN A 29 58.20 1.88 -17.45
C ASN A 29 58.75 0.63 -16.75
N GLY A 30 59.37 0.77 -15.57
CA GLY A 30 59.86 -0.33 -14.75
C GLY A 30 58.82 -0.88 -13.78
N PRO A 31 59.06 -2.05 -13.15
CA PRO A 31 58.20 -2.55 -12.07
C PRO A 31 58.26 -1.61 -10.85
N PRO A 32 57.10 -1.22 -10.27
CA PRO A 32 57.06 -0.28 -9.15
C PRO A 32 57.68 -0.89 -7.90
N ARG A 33 58.45 -0.10 -7.16
CA ARG A 33 59.20 -0.57 -5.98
C ARG A 33 58.46 -0.28 -4.67
N ASN A 34 57.47 0.61 -4.70
CA ASN A 34 56.64 0.93 -3.55
C ASN A 34 55.14 1.07 -3.92
N PRO A 35 54.23 1.00 -2.92
CA PRO A 35 52.79 1.10 -3.16
C PRO A 35 52.33 2.46 -3.72
N GLN A 36 53.02 3.55 -3.39
CA GLN A 36 52.65 4.90 -3.85
C GLN A 36 52.98 5.11 -5.33
N GLU A 37 54.11 4.59 -5.80
CA GLU A 37 54.52 4.53 -7.22
C GLU A 37 53.53 3.69 -8.02
N TYR A 38 53.14 2.53 -7.49
CA TYR A 38 52.13 1.69 -8.12
C TYR A 38 50.80 2.45 -8.30
N LEU A 39 50.30 3.11 -7.25
CA LEU A 39 49.04 3.87 -7.35
C LEU A 39 49.13 5.05 -8.32
N ARG A 40 50.29 5.71 -8.43
CA ARG A 40 50.53 6.75 -9.43
C ARG A 40 50.57 6.18 -10.86
N GLN A 41 51.23 5.05 -11.07
CA GLN A 41 51.30 4.37 -12.37
C GLN A 41 49.90 3.93 -12.82
N VAL A 42 49.09 3.37 -11.92
CA VAL A 42 47.69 3.00 -12.18
C VAL A 42 46.82 4.21 -12.47
N GLN A 43 46.99 5.35 -11.77
CA GLN A 43 46.26 6.58 -12.07
C GLN A 43 46.60 7.12 -13.47
N LEU A 44 47.88 7.06 -13.86
CA LEU A 44 48.32 7.47 -15.19
C LEU A 44 47.76 6.52 -16.26
N GLU A 45 47.88 5.20 -16.08
CA GLU A 45 47.32 4.20 -16.98
C GLU A 45 45.80 4.38 -17.14
N ALA A 46 45.08 4.54 -16.04
CA ALA A 46 43.63 4.80 -16.06
C ALA A 46 43.28 6.11 -16.76
N SER A 47 44.11 7.16 -16.64
CA SER A 47 43.89 8.44 -17.35
C SER A 47 44.11 8.34 -18.87
N LEU A 48 44.88 7.36 -19.32
CA LEU A 48 45.08 7.06 -20.75
C LEU A 48 43.93 6.23 -21.32
N CYS A 49 43.26 5.46 -20.47
CA CYS A 49 42.08 4.69 -20.86
C CYS A 49 40.87 5.61 -21.08
N PRO A 50 40.03 5.33 -22.09
CA PRO A 50 38.78 6.05 -22.29
C PRO A 50 37.84 5.83 -21.08
N GLU A 51 37.25 6.91 -20.59
CA GLU A 51 36.34 6.89 -19.42
C GLU A 51 35.11 6.00 -19.63
N VAL A 52 34.57 6.01 -20.86
CA VAL A 52 33.43 5.19 -21.25
C VAL A 52 33.74 4.47 -22.55
N VAL A 53 33.53 3.15 -22.54
CA VAL A 53 33.64 2.29 -23.72
C VAL A 53 32.29 1.64 -24.01
N VAL A 54 31.90 1.59 -25.27
CA VAL A 54 30.64 0.96 -25.71
C VAL A 54 30.96 -0.19 -26.65
N ALA A 55 30.65 -1.41 -26.23
CA ALA A 55 30.78 -2.60 -27.07
C ALA A 55 29.54 -2.79 -27.95
N GLN A 56 29.73 -3.00 -29.25
CA GLN A 56 28.62 -3.32 -30.15
C GLN A 56 28.25 -4.80 -30.05
N ILE A 57 27.01 -5.06 -29.63
CA ILE A 57 26.45 -6.40 -29.48
C ILE A 57 25.24 -6.52 -30.42
N ASP A 58 25.09 -7.68 -31.08
CA ASP A 58 23.93 -7.94 -31.96
C ASP A 58 22.62 -7.98 -31.14
N PRO A 59 21.71 -7.00 -31.33
CA PRO A 59 20.49 -6.87 -30.54
C PRO A 59 19.49 -8.01 -30.76
N ARG A 60 19.61 -8.77 -31.85
CA ARG A 60 18.72 -9.90 -32.16
C ARG A 60 18.86 -11.05 -31.17
N LYS A 61 20.04 -11.19 -30.55
CA LYS A 61 20.31 -12.22 -29.54
C LYS A 61 19.60 -11.95 -28.21
N LEU A 62 19.37 -10.67 -27.88
CA LEU A 62 18.74 -10.24 -26.61
C LEU A 62 17.21 -10.27 -26.68
N LYS A 63 16.62 -9.87 -27.82
CA LYS A 63 15.16 -9.79 -27.99
C LYS A 63 14.43 -11.14 -27.91
N ARG A 64 15.12 -12.25 -28.16
CA ARG A 64 14.52 -13.60 -28.17
C ARG A 64 14.18 -14.17 -26.79
N LYS A 65 14.73 -13.61 -25.70
CA LYS A 65 14.59 -14.15 -24.33
C LYS A 65 14.15 -13.11 -23.30
N GLN A 66 13.51 -12.03 -23.75
CA GLN A 66 13.06 -11.00 -22.82
C GLN A 66 11.85 -11.50 -22.02
N THR A 67 11.98 -11.50 -20.70
CA THR A 67 10.86 -11.75 -19.79
C THR A 67 9.92 -10.56 -19.76
N VAL A 68 8.62 -10.83 -19.60
CA VAL A 68 7.61 -9.78 -19.45
C VAL A 68 7.56 -9.32 -17.99
N ASN A 69 7.45 -8.01 -17.78
CA ASN A 69 7.09 -7.46 -16.48
C ASN A 69 5.57 -7.54 -16.35
N ALA A 70 5.07 -8.41 -15.46
CA ALA A 70 3.64 -8.53 -15.22
C ALA A 70 3.13 -7.30 -14.46
N SER A 71 2.48 -6.38 -15.18
CA SER A 71 1.78 -5.25 -14.58
C SER A 71 0.39 -5.66 -14.14
N VAL A 72 0.00 -5.28 -12.93
CA VAL A 72 -1.37 -5.54 -12.47
C VAL A 72 -2.34 -4.58 -13.14
N GLU A 73 -3.44 -5.10 -13.67
CA GLU A 73 -4.47 -4.32 -14.35
C GLU A 73 -5.08 -3.23 -13.46
N GLY A 74 -5.58 -2.18 -14.11
CA GLY A 74 -6.28 -1.06 -13.46
C GLY A 74 -7.71 -1.40 -13.03
N CYS A 75 -8.45 -0.38 -12.59
CA CYS A 75 -9.88 -0.55 -12.30
C CYS A 75 -10.68 -0.61 -13.61
N HIS A 76 -11.64 -1.52 -13.69
CA HIS A 76 -12.59 -1.60 -14.81
C HIS A 76 -13.41 -0.30 -14.93
N ALA A 77 -13.57 0.17 -16.17
CA ALA A 77 -14.43 1.33 -16.44
C ALA A 77 -15.87 1.03 -16.02
N ALA A 78 -16.57 2.06 -15.55
CA ALA A 78 -17.99 1.91 -15.23
C ALA A 78 -18.78 1.66 -16.52
N PRO A 79 -19.78 0.76 -16.51
CA PRO A 79 -20.77 0.67 -17.58
C PRO A 79 -21.45 2.03 -17.83
N MET A 80 -21.97 2.24 -19.04
CA MET A 80 -22.60 3.51 -19.40
C MET A 80 -23.79 3.82 -18.47
N GLY A 81 -23.76 5.00 -17.84
CA GLY A 81 -24.77 5.44 -16.87
C GLY A 81 -24.49 5.05 -15.40
N PHE A 82 -23.51 4.18 -15.12
CA PHE A 82 -23.16 3.75 -13.76
C PHE A 82 -22.05 4.60 -13.13
N SER A 83 -21.42 5.48 -13.91
CA SER A 83 -20.35 6.36 -13.45
C SER A 83 -20.91 7.57 -12.72
N PRO A 84 -20.42 7.90 -11.50
CA PRO A 84 -20.84 9.10 -10.79
C PRO A 84 -20.25 10.36 -11.44
N SER A 85 -21.00 11.47 -11.36
CA SER A 85 -20.54 12.77 -11.85
C SER A 85 -19.29 13.27 -11.10
N LEU A 86 -18.49 14.13 -11.75
CA LEU A 86 -17.30 14.70 -11.12
C LEU A 86 -17.64 15.57 -9.91
N SER A 87 -18.72 16.34 -9.96
CA SER A 87 -19.18 17.17 -8.84
C SER A 87 -19.55 16.32 -7.62
N TRP A 88 -20.23 15.19 -7.85
CA TRP A 88 -20.53 14.23 -6.78
C TRP A 88 -19.24 13.67 -6.18
N GLN A 89 -18.27 13.26 -7.01
CA GLN A 89 -16.98 12.73 -6.53
C GLN A 89 -16.25 13.74 -5.64
N GLN A 90 -16.17 15.00 -6.07
CA GLN A 90 -15.53 16.07 -5.30
C GLN A 90 -16.26 16.34 -3.98
N GLN A 91 -17.59 16.34 -3.99
CA GLN A 91 -18.39 16.48 -2.78
C GLN A 91 -18.10 15.34 -1.79
N GLN A 92 -18.06 14.09 -2.24
CA GLN A 92 -17.75 12.95 -1.36
C GLN A 92 -16.35 13.03 -0.76
N VAL A 93 -15.34 13.41 -1.56
CA VAL A 93 -13.96 13.61 -1.09
C VAL A 93 -13.90 14.71 -0.01
N SER A 94 -14.63 15.80 -0.19
CA SER A 94 -14.70 16.88 0.80
C SER A 94 -15.38 16.46 2.10
N SER A 95 -16.54 15.79 2.01
CA SER A 95 -17.26 15.22 3.15
C SER A 95 -16.40 14.21 3.90
N PHE A 96 -15.67 13.36 3.18
CA PHE A 96 -14.77 12.37 3.77
C PHE A 96 -13.61 13.04 4.52
N SER A 97 -13.05 14.14 3.97
CA SER A 97 -12.05 14.93 4.68
C SER A 97 -12.58 15.45 6.01
N TYR A 98 -13.80 15.98 6.02
CA TYR A 98 -14.45 16.47 7.24
C TYR A 98 -14.66 15.35 8.26
N VAL A 99 -15.13 14.18 7.82
CA VAL A 99 -15.28 12.99 8.68
C VAL A 99 -13.95 12.61 9.31
N ARG A 100 -12.87 12.52 8.53
CA ARG A 100 -11.53 12.20 9.04
C ARG A 100 -11.03 13.22 10.06
N GLN A 101 -11.21 14.51 9.78
CA GLN A 101 -10.87 15.57 10.72
C GLN A 101 -11.67 15.46 12.02
N SER A 102 -12.97 15.16 11.93
CA SER A 102 -13.84 14.98 13.11
C SER A 102 -13.42 13.78 13.96
N ILE A 103 -13.09 12.65 13.33
CA ILE A 103 -12.58 11.46 14.02
C ILE A 103 -11.25 11.78 14.71
N ALA A 104 -10.31 12.42 14.00
CA ALA A 104 -9.01 12.78 14.56
C ALA A 104 -9.15 13.74 15.76
N LYS A 105 -9.98 14.78 15.65
CA LYS A 105 -10.24 15.76 16.72
C LYS A 105 -10.83 15.11 17.97
N ASN A 106 -11.77 14.19 17.78
CA ASN A 106 -12.53 13.60 18.88
C ASN A 106 -12.00 12.23 19.34
N ARG A 107 -10.85 11.76 18.81
CA ARG A 107 -10.36 10.40 19.05
C ARG A 107 -10.20 10.08 20.52
N ASN A 108 -9.58 11.00 21.28
CA ASN A 108 -9.34 10.84 22.72
C ASN A 108 -10.66 10.77 23.51
N HIS A 109 -11.64 11.57 23.10
CA HIS A 109 -12.96 11.58 23.74
C HIS A 109 -13.65 10.21 23.59
N TRP A 110 -13.68 9.66 22.37
CA TRP A 110 -14.31 8.38 22.09
C TRP A 110 -13.53 7.17 22.62
N SER A 111 -12.19 7.25 22.67
CA SER A 111 -11.35 6.18 23.23
C SER A 111 -11.45 6.05 24.75
N CYS A 112 -11.93 7.07 25.45
CA CYS A 112 -12.12 7.04 26.90
C CYS A 112 -13.51 6.58 27.34
N GLN A 113 -14.49 6.49 26.44
CA GLN A 113 -15.86 6.07 26.79
C GLN A 113 -15.96 4.57 27.07
N THR A 114 -16.55 4.17 28.19
CA THR A 114 -16.72 2.75 28.54
C THR A 114 -17.50 2.00 27.46
N LEU A 115 -16.94 0.90 26.96
CA LEU A 115 -17.66 -0.01 26.07
C LEU A 115 -18.69 -0.81 26.86
N ASP A 116 -19.80 -1.15 26.21
CA ASP A 116 -20.76 -2.09 26.77
C ASP A 116 -20.07 -3.45 26.98
N LYS A 117 -20.46 -4.18 28.02
CA LYS A 117 -19.86 -5.48 28.43
C LYS A 117 -19.93 -6.53 27.32
N ASN A 118 -20.83 -6.34 26.36
CA ASN A 118 -21.05 -7.20 25.21
C ASN A 118 -20.01 -7.00 24.09
N VAL A 119 -19.24 -5.91 24.11
CA VAL A 119 -18.24 -5.59 23.07
C VAL A 119 -16.87 -6.14 23.49
N LEU A 120 -16.60 -7.38 23.09
CA LEU A 120 -15.28 -8.00 23.24
C LEU A 120 -14.51 -7.85 21.92
N MET A 121 -13.48 -7.00 21.93
CA MET A 121 -12.63 -6.81 20.76
C MET A 121 -11.73 -8.03 20.55
N PRO A 122 -11.69 -8.62 19.34
CA PRO A 122 -10.80 -9.73 19.04
C PRO A 122 -9.33 -9.33 19.17
N LYS A 123 -8.46 -10.33 19.32
CA LYS A 123 -7.00 -10.11 19.32
C LYS A 123 -6.52 -9.79 17.90
N LEU A 124 -5.36 -9.12 17.78
CA LEU A 124 -4.77 -8.79 16.47
C LEU A 124 -4.52 -10.03 15.59
N THR A 125 -4.24 -11.19 16.19
CA THR A 125 -3.96 -12.44 15.49
C THR A 125 -5.20 -13.24 15.09
N ASP A 126 -6.40 -12.77 15.48
CA ASP A 126 -7.64 -13.51 15.30
C ASP A 126 -8.45 -12.96 14.12
N GLU A 127 -7.98 -13.24 12.90
CA GLU A 127 -8.62 -12.79 11.65
C GLU A 127 -10.08 -13.23 11.57
N GLU A 128 -10.37 -14.48 11.92
CA GLU A 128 -11.73 -15.05 11.91
C GLU A 128 -12.63 -14.40 12.97
N GLY A 129 -12.08 -14.08 14.14
CA GLY A 129 -12.75 -13.27 15.16
C GLY A 129 -13.12 -11.89 14.65
N TRP A 130 -12.25 -11.22 13.90
CA TRP A 130 -12.53 -9.91 13.29
C TRP A 130 -13.61 -9.97 12.21
N LYS A 131 -13.62 -11.01 11.37
CA LYS A 131 -14.69 -11.25 10.38
C LYS A 131 -16.05 -11.39 11.08
N ARG A 132 -16.12 -12.24 12.10
CA ARG A 132 -17.35 -12.45 12.90
C ARG A 132 -17.77 -11.20 13.66
N PHE A 133 -16.81 -10.45 14.19
CA PHE A 133 -17.08 -9.19 14.90
C PHE A 133 -17.70 -8.14 13.98
N CYS A 134 -17.15 -7.95 12.78
CA CYS A 134 -17.58 -6.91 11.85
C CYS A 134 -18.88 -7.27 11.10
N LEU A 135 -18.99 -8.51 10.61
CA LEU A 135 -20.07 -8.94 9.72
C LEU A 135 -21.17 -9.72 10.45
N GLY A 136 -20.86 -10.31 11.60
CA GLY A 136 -21.78 -11.17 12.35
C GLY A 136 -21.83 -12.59 11.84
N GLU A 137 -22.51 -13.44 12.62
CA GLU A 137 -22.50 -14.89 12.41
C GLU A 137 -23.45 -15.34 11.27
N LYS A 138 -24.46 -14.53 10.94
CA LYS A 138 -25.36 -14.77 9.80
C LYS A 138 -24.64 -14.73 8.45
N VAL A 139 -23.87 -13.67 8.20
CA VAL A 139 -23.17 -13.45 6.93
C VAL A 139 -21.96 -14.40 6.80
N TYR A 140 -21.39 -14.84 7.92
CA TYR A 140 -20.29 -15.80 7.95
C TYR A 140 -20.74 -17.26 7.70
N LEU A 141 -21.95 -17.65 8.14
CA LEU A 141 -22.43 -19.04 8.14
C LEU A 141 -23.45 -19.39 7.05
N GLU A 142 -23.71 -18.52 6.07
CA GLU A 142 -24.73 -18.72 5.01
C GLU A 142 -24.52 -19.96 4.10
N ASN A 143 -23.59 -20.88 4.42
CA ASN A 143 -23.45 -22.16 3.71
C ASN A 143 -23.28 -23.44 4.58
N ILE A 144 -23.45 -23.41 5.91
CA ILE A 144 -23.27 -24.64 6.73
C ILE A 144 -24.54 -25.15 7.43
N PHE A 145 -25.57 -24.32 7.69
CA PHE A 145 -26.63 -24.71 8.61
C PHE A 145 -28.05 -24.47 8.08
N ASP A 146 -28.49 -25.32 7.15
CA ASP A 146 -29.93 -25.48 6.88
C ASP A 146 -30.57 -26.62 7.71
N ILE A 147 -29.81 -27.32 8.59
CA ILE A 147 -30.31 -28.58 9.20
C ILE A 147 -30.35 -28.61 10.74
N PHE A 148 -29.52 -27.91 11.54
CA PHE A 148 -29.32 -28.37 12.94
C PHE A 148 -29.60 -27.47 14.16
N ILE A 149 -29.88 -26.16 14.09
CA ILE A 149 -30.11 -25.40 15.35
C ILE A 149 -31.40 -24.59 15.27
N LYS A 150 -32.50 -25.29 15.54
CA LYS A 150 -33.79 -24.75 15.99
C LYS A 150 -33.80 -24.62 17.52
N ALA A 151 -32.70 -24.17 18.12
CA ALA A 151 -32.54 -24.03 19.57
C ALA A 151 -31.72 -22.77 19.93
N CYS A 152 -32.45 -21.67 20.17
CA CYS A 152 -32.11 -20.56 21.07
C CYS A 152 -30.63 -20.10 21.15
N VAL A 153 -30.19 -19.24 20.21
CA VAL A 153 -29.09 -18.29 20.44
C VAL A 153 -29.47 -16.98 19.73
N CYS A 154 -29.40 -15.87 20.47
CA CYS A 154 -29.52 -14.52 19.94
C CYS A 154 -28.65 -14.38 18.68
N VAL A 155 -29.30 -14.19 17.53
CA VAL A 155 -28.62 -13.95 16.26
C VAL A 155 -27.73 -12.71 16.41
N LYS A 156 -26.41 -12.90 16.54
CA LYS A 156 -25.47 -11.79 16.65
C LYS A 156 -25.26 -11.16 15.27
N VAL A 157 -26.05 -10.12 14.98
CA VAL A 157 -25.75 -9.16 13.91
C VAL A 157 -24.37 -8.57 14.23
N GLY A 158 -23.49 -8.46 13.24
CA GLY A 158 -22.14 -7.90 13.43
C GLY A 158 -22.20 -6.52 14.07
N PHE A 159 -21.18 -6.19 14.86
CA PHE A 159 -21.10 -4.85 15.46
C PHE A 159 -20.88 -3.81 14.37
N PRO A 160 -21.62 -2.70 14.34
CA PRO A 160 -21.33 -1.62 13.42
C PRO A 160 -20.06 -0.86 13.86
N PRO A 161 -19.39 -0.15 12.94
CA PRO A 161 -18.17 0.60 13.23
C PRO A 161 -18.47 1.88 14.01
N PHE A 162 -18.83 1.75 15.29
CA PHE A 162 -19.04 2.91 16.17
C PHE A 162 -17.72 3.65 16.44
N LEU A 163 -17.81 4.97 16.63
CA LEU A 163 -16.65 5.81 16.97
C LEU A 163 -15.95 5.36 18.25
N SER A 164 -16.70 4.84 19.23
CA SER A 164 -16.16 4.26 20.47
C SER A 164 -15.31 3.01 20.23
N ILE A 165 -15.52 2.29 19.11
CA ILE A 165 -14.75 1.11 18.72
C ILE A 165 -13.58 1.53 17.83
N VAL A 166 -13.86 2.20 16.70
CA VAL A 166 -12.82 2.50 15.70
C VAL A 166 -11.76 3.48 16.21
N SER A 167 -12.11 4.37 17.15
CA SER A 167 -11.13 5.30 17.76
C SER A 167 -10.11 4.60 18.66
N ARG A 168 -10.42 3.38 19.15
CA ARG A 168 -9.53 2.56 19.98
C ARG A 168 -8.54 1.72 19.17
N LEU A 169 -8.80 1.56 17.87
CA LEU A 169 -7.93 0.78 17.00
C LEU A 169 -6.61 1.55 16.78
N ASN A 170 -5.49 0.84 16.95
CA ASN A 170 -4.19 1.34 16.49
C ASN A 170 -4.06 1.15 14.97
N GLN A 171 -3.10 1.83 14.34
CA GLN A 171 -2.91 1.75 12.89
C GLN A 171 -2.65 0.32 12.39
N SER A 172 -1.90 -0.49 13.14
CA SER A 172 -1.67 -1.90 12.80
C SER A 172 -2.96 -2.73 12.77
N THR A 173 -3.87 -2.51 13.72
CA THR A 173 -5.16 -3.22 13.74
C THR A 173 -6.07 -2.71 12.63
N VAL A 174 -6.09 -1.39 12.36
CA VAL A 174 -6.86 -0.84 11.23
C VAL A 174 -6.44 -1.47 9.91
N LEU A 175 -5.12 -1.58 9.66
CA LEU A 175 -4.58 -2.21 8.46
C LEU A 175 -4.90 -3.70 8.39
N MET A 176 -4.68 -4.44 9.48
CA MET A 176 -4.97 -5.87 9.52
C MET A 176 -6.46 -6.14 9.27
N VAL A 177 -7.37 -5.44 9.96
CA VAL A 177 -8.82 -5.62 9.77
C VAL A 177 -9.23 -5.22 8.35
N LEU A 178 -8.65 -4.16 7.80
CA LEU A 178 -8.90 -3.75 6.42
C LEU A 178 -8.50 -4.86 5.44
N GLU A 179 -7.30 -5.44 5.59
CA GLU A 179 -6.83 -6.56 4.76
C GLU A 179 -7.69 -7.81 4.93
N THR A 180 -8.07 -8.14 6.17
CA THR A 180 -8.97 -9.27 6.45
C THR A 180 -10.33 -9.11 5.75
N LEU A 181 -10.90 -7.91 5.77
CA LEU A 181 -12.18 -7.63 5.09
C LEU A 181 -12.02 -7.60 3.57
N ILE A 182 -10.90 -7.10 3.06
CA ILE A 182 -10.60 -7.14 1.61
C ILE A 182 -10.47 -8.60 1.15
N GLY A 183 -9.71 -9.45 1.87
CA GLY A 183 -9.60 -10.87 1.56
C GLY A 183 -10.94 -11.59 1.60
N TRP A 184 -11.80 -11.28 2.59
CA TRP A 184 -13.16 -11.81 2.63
C TRP A 184 -14.02 -11.38 1.43
N PHE A 185 -13.85 -10.13 0.97
CA PHE A 185 -14.58 -9.56 -0.17
C PHE A 185 -14.15 -10.15 -1.53
N GLU A 186 -12.97 -10.77 -1.63
CA GLU A 186 -12.56 -11.43 -2.86
C GLU A 186 -13.41 -12.66 -3.15
N GLU A 187 -13.76 -13.43 -2.10
CA GLU A 187 -14.47 -14.70 -2.21
C GLU A 187 -16.00 -14.58 -2.07
N ARG A 188 -16.50 -13.45 -1.54
CA ARG A 188 -17.90 -13.29 -1.14
C ARG A 188 -18.57 -12.07 -1.79
N GLU A 189 -19.89 -12.00 -1.67
CA GLU A 189 -20.67 -10.87 -2.17
C GLU A 189 -20.46 -9.60 -1.34
N PHE A 190 -20.75 -8.45 -1.97
CA PHE A 190 -20.74 -7.17 -1.28
C PHE A 190 -21.94 -7.04 -0.34
N VAL A 191 -21.66 -6.83 0.94
CA VAL A 191 -22.66 -6.63 1.99
C VAL A 191 -22.58 -5.17 2.51
N PRO A 192 -23.70 -4.46 2.71
CA PRO A 192 -23.68 -3.06 3.18
C PRO A 192 -22.95 -2.85 4.52
N GLN A 193 -23.04 -3.81 5.44
CA GLN A 193 -22.32 -3.83 6.72
C GLN A 193 -20.81 -3.78 6.51
N MET A 194 -20.30 -4.57 5.55
CA MET A 194 -18.89 -4.53 5.14
C MET A 194 -18.52 -3.17 4.57
N GLY A 195 -19.37 -2.59 3.71
CA GLY A 195 -19.16 -1.25 3.15
C GLY A 195 -18.99 -0.17 4.22
N ARG A 196 -19.79 -0.23 5.30
CA ARG A 196 -19.65 0.68 6.45
C ARG A 196 -18.32 0.51 7.17
N TRP A 197 -17.90 -0.74 7.40
CA TRP A 197 -16.60 -1.04 8.02
C TRP A 197 -15.44 -0.58 7.15
N LEU A 198 -15.45 -0.89 5.84
CA LEU A 198 -14.43 -0.42 4.90
C LEU A 198 -14.34 1.10 4.89
N TYR A 199 -15.47 1.81 4.83
CA TYR A 199 -15.51 3.27 4.90
C TYR A 199 -14.94 3.81 6.21
N ALA A 200 -15.31 3.22 7.35
CA ALA A 200 -14.82 3.64 8.67
C ALA A 200 -13.32 3.38 8.83
N LEU A 201 -12.82 2.23 8.38
CA LEU A 201 -11.40 1.89 8.41
C LEU A 201 -10.60 2.82 7.51
N LEU A 202 -11.07 3.10 6.29
CA LEU A 202 -10.46 4.09 5.40
C LEU A 202 -10.40 5.49 6.05
N ALA A 203 -11.42 5.86 6.84
CA ALA A 203 -11.43 7.12 7.57
C ALA A 203 -10.42 7.14 8.73
N CYS A 204 -10.14 5.98 9.33
CA CYS A 204 -9.17 5.82 10.41
C CYS A 204 -7.71 5.61 9.93
N LEU A 205 -7.48 5.34 8.65
CA LEU A 205 -6.12 5.23 8.08
C LEU A 205 -5.37 6.55 8.18
N GLU A 206 -4.23 6.57 8.88
CA GLU A 206 -3.37 7.75 8.96
C GLU A 206 -2.47 7.91 7.72
N LYS A 207 -2.05 9.16 7.45
CA LYS A 207 -1.13 9.51 6.34
C LYS A 207 0.24 9.93 6.92
N PRO A 208 1.36 9.62 6.25
CA PRO A 208 1.50 8.92 4.96
C PRO A 208 1.18 7.42 5.06
N LEU A 209 0.51 6.87 4.04
CA LEU A 209 0.22 5.43 3.99
C LEU A 209 1.48 4.66 3.61
N LEU A 210 1.59 3.45 4.15
CA LEU A 210 2.59 2.48 3.72
C LEU A 210 2.28 1.97 2.30
N PRO A 211 3.30 1.61 1.50
CA PRO A 211 3.11 1.04 0.16
C PRO A 211 2.18 -0.18 0.14
N GLU A 212 2.26 -1.02 1.17
CA GLU A 212 1.40 -2.21 1.35
C GLU A 212 -0.06 -1.80 1.49
N ALA A 213 -0.33 -0.79 2.34
CA ALA A 213 -1.67 -0.25 2.52
C ALA A 213 -2.24 0.32 1.22
N HIS A 214 -1.42 1.01 0.43
CA HIS A 214 -1.79 1.49 -0.91
C HIS A 214 -2.11 0.34 -1.87
N SER A 215 -1.35 -0.75 -1.83
CA SER A 215 -1.62 -1.95 -2.64
C SER A 215 -2.98 -2.56 -2.27
N SER A 216 -3.24 -2.75 -0.97
CA SER A 216 -4.48 -3.35 -0.45
C SER A 216 -5.71 -2.53 -0.83
N ILE A 217 -5.71 -1.20 -0.64
CA ILE A 217 -6.85 -0.35 -1.03
C ILE A 217 -7.06 -0.30 -2.56
N ARG A 218 -5.99 -0.40 -3.35
CA ARG A 218 -6.11 -0.48 -4.82
C ARG A 218 -6.73 -1.81 -5.25
N GLN A 219 -6.38 -2.91 -4.59
CA GLN A 219 -7.00 -4.22 -4.80
C GLN A 219 -8.50 -4.17 -4.47
N LEU A 220 -8.87 -3.54 -3.35
CA LEU A 220 -10.27 -3.26 -3.01
C LEU A 220 -10.98 -2.49 -4.13
N ALA A 221 -10.42 -1.38 -4.61
CA ALA A 221 -11.05 -0.58 -5.66
C ALA A 221 -11.24 -1.37 -6.97
N ARG A 222 -10.27 -2.22 -7.33
CA ARG A 222 -10.39 -3.13 -8.49
C ARG A 222 -11.53 -4.12 -8.31
N ARG A 223 -11.65 -4.73 -7.14
CA ARG A 223 -12.74 -5.66 -6.83
C ARG A 223 -14.11 -4.95 -6.86
N CYS A 224 -14.20 -3.74 -6.30
CA CYS A 224 -15.41 -2.91 -6.42
C CYS A 224 -15.76 -2.60 -7.87
N ALA A 225 -14.77 -2.30 -8.72
CA ALA A 225 -14.99 -2.02 -10.13
C ALA A 225 -15.44 -3.27 -10.91
N GLN A 226 -14.89 -4.44 -10.59
CA GLN A 226 -15.34 -5.72 -11.14
C GLN A 226 -16.80 -6.00 -10.76
N LEU A 227 -17.18 -5.88 -9.48
CA LEU A 227 -18.57 -6.08 -9.08
C LEU A 227 -19.50 -5.05 -9.70
N ARG A 228 -19.05 -3.80 -9.86
CA ARG A 228 -19.85 -2.78 -10.56
C ARG A 228 -20.11 -3.17 -12.02
N SER A 229 -19.18 -3.84 -12.69
CA SER A 229 -19.39 -4.31 -14.07
C SER A 229 -20.36 -5.49 -14.19
N THR A 230 -20.62 -6.22 -13.11
CA THR A 230 -21.60 -7.32 -13.09
C THR A 230 -23.02 -6.85 -12.74
N LEU A 231 -23.22 -5.57 -12.39
CA LEU A 231 -24.55 -5.04 -12.08
C LEU A 231 -25.35 -4.77 -13.35
N GLU A 232 -26.60 -5.22 -13.37
CA GLU A 232 -27.51 -5.05 -14.51
C GLU A 232 -28.34 -3.77 -14.42
N THR A 233 -28.64 -3.30 -13.20
CA THR A 233 -29.56 -2.18 -12.95
C THR A 233 -28.87 -1.04 -12.20
N GLN A 234 -29.29 0.20 -12.50
CA GLN A 234 -28.76 1.41 -11.84
C GLN A 234 -29.34 1.60 -10.43
N ASP A 235 -30.46 0.95 -10.12
CA ASP A 235 -31.15 1.04 -8.83
C ASP A 235 -30.64 0.04 -7.78
N ASP A 236 -29.57 -0.71 -8.10
CA ASP A 236 -28.97 -1.65 -7.15
C ASP A 236 -28.39 -0.88 -5.94
N GLU A 237 -28.78 -1.30 -4.74
CA GLU A 237 -28.33 -0.71 -3.47
C GLU A 237 -26.80 -0.71 -3.30
N LYS A 238 -26.10 -1.64 -3.97
CA LYS A 238 -24.64 -1.78 -3.92
C LYS A 238 -23.94 -0.70 -4.75
N LEU A 239 -24.57 -0.19 -5.81
CA LEU A 239 -23.91 0.71 -6.78
C LEU A 239 -23.35 2.00 -6.14
N PRO A 240 -24.10 2.76 -5.32
CA PRO A 240 -23.58 3.98 -4.69
C PRO A 240 -22.41 3.69 -3.75
N ALA A 241 -22.46 2.56 -3.01
CA ALA A 241 -21.41 2.17 -2.08
C ALA A 241 -20.11 1.80 -2.81
N LEU A 242 -20.20 1.03 -3.90
CA LEU A 242 -19.05 0.68 -4.75
C LEU A 242 -18.41 1.93 -5.37
N ASN A 243 -19.24 2.84 -5.91
CA ASN A 243 -18.78 4.09 -6.48
C ASN A 243 -18.08 4.99 -5.45
N LEU A 244 -18.61 5.04 -4.21
CA LEU A 244 -18.00 5.79 -3.11
C LEU A 244 -16.61 5.24 -2.76
N LEU A 245 -16.48 3.93 -2.55
CA LEU A 245 -15.20 3.31 -2.21
C LEU A 245 -14.15 3.53 -3.30
N ILE A 246 -14.51 3.34 -4.57
CA ILE A 246 -13.62 3.62 -5.71
C ILE A 246 -13.20 5.09 -5.72
N CYS A 247 -14.15 6.01 -5.50
CA CYS A 247 -13.88 7.45 -5.49
C CYS A 247 -12.87 7.84 -4.39
N LEU A 248 -13.05 7.30 -3.18
CA LEU A 248 -12.16 7.61 -2.05
C LEU A 248 -10.75 7.07 -2.28
N VAL A 249 -10.61 5.85 -2.80
CA VAL A 249 -9.30 5.26 -3.11
C VAL A 249 -8.62 6.01 -4.25
N ALA A 250 -9.35 6.42 -5.29
CA ALA A 250 -8.76 7.06 -6.47
C ALA A 250 -8.40 8.54 -6.27
N ARG A 251 -9.13 9.27 -5.41
CA ARG A 251 -8.98 10.74 -5.27
C ARG A 251 -8.54 11.20 -3.89
N TYR A 252 -8.81 10.43 -2.83
CA TYR A 252 -8.51 10.86 -1.47
C TYR A 252 -7.24 10.24 -0.91
N GLN A 253 -7.11 8.91 -0.99
CA GLN A 253 -6.00 8.18 -0.35
C GLN A 253 -4.70 8.35 -1.12
#